data_AF-A0A8H3E742-F1
#
_entry.id   AF-A0A8H3E742-F1
#
_cell.length_a   1.000
_cell.length_b   1.000
_cell.length_c   1.000
_cell.angle_alpha   90.00
_cell.angle_beta   90.00
_cell.angle_gamma   90.00
#
_symmetry.space_group_name_H-M   'P 1'
#
loop_
_entity.id
_entity.type
_entity.pdbx_description
1 polymer ?
#
loop_
_entity_poly.entity_id
_entity_poly.type
_entity_poly.pdbx_seq_one_letter_code
_entity_poly.pdbx_strand_id
1 'polypeptide(L)'
;MVTFIWNLALLALAAPTLAIPAPTETLDKRTITSPKKATCHGYTYTQSRVQAAAQAAASHLNARTTVGQNAYPHQFRNSPENFVFQAGCNAPYYEFPILQSGSIFTGATGPGADRVVIGSMSSTKADAVLCGAMTHTGAPTTNGFVKCTLS
;
A
#
# COMPACT_ATOMS: atom_id res chain seq x y z
N MET A 1 -40.50 41.60 -62.29
CA MET A 1 -39.81 41.71 -60.98
C MET A 1 -39.42 40.32 -60.54
N VAL A 2 -38.11 40.13 -60.36
CA VAL A 2 -37.43 38.87 -60.01
C VAL A 2 -37.70 38.53 -58.55
N THR A 3 -37.89 37.27 -58.20
CA THR A 3 -37.26 36.71 -56.99
C THR A 3 -37.01 35.21 -57.17
N PHE A 4 -35.73 34.89 -57.14
CA PHE A 4 -35.10 33.58 -57.23
C PHE A 4 -34.72 33.22 -55.78
N ILE A 5 -35.31 32.18 -55.20
CA ILE A 5 -35.00 31.81 -53.80
C ILE A 5 -34.17 30.53 -53.82
N TRP A 6 -32.93 30.70 -53.37
CA TRP A 6 -31.85 29.72 -53.33
C TRP A 6 -32.11 28.56 -52.37
N ASN A 7 -31.67 27.38 -52.81
CA ASN A 7 -31.41 26.22 -51.95
C ASN A 7 -30.30 26.56 -50.94
N LEU A 8 -30.62 26.66 -49.65
CA LEU A 8 -29.62 26.59 -48.58
C LEU A 8 -29.38 25.12 -48.23
N ALA A 9 -28.34 24.54 -48.82
CA ALA A 9 -27.74 23.31 -48.28
C ALA A 9 -26.89 23.69 -47.06
N LEU A 10 -27.39 23.37 -45.86
CA LEU A 10 -26.58 23.42 -44.62
C LEU A 10 -25.54 22.30 -44.66
N LEU A 11 -24.30 22.66 -45.01
CA LEU A 11 -23.15 21.77 -44.93
C LEU A 11 -22.65 21.77 -43.47
N ALA A 12 -23.03 20.75 -42.70
CA ALA A 12 -22.54 20.55 -41.34
C ALA A 12 -21.07 20.10 -41.39
N LEU A 13 -20.14 20.98 -41.02
CA LEU A 13 -18.74 20.64 -40.78
C LEU A 13 -18.63 19.84 -39.47
N ALA A 14 -18.52 18.52 -39.58
CA ALA A 14 -18.11 17.68 -38.47
C ALA A 14 -16.60 17.88 -38.24
N ALA A 15 -16.23 18.63 -37.19
CA ALA A 15 -14.84 18.74 -36.76
C ALA A 15 -14.44 17.43 -36.03
N PRO A 16 -13.40 16.71 -36.49
CA PRO A 16 -12.90 15.55 -35.76
C PRO A 16 -12.24 16.02 -34.47
N THR A 17 -12.88 15.76 -33.34
CA THR A 17 -12.26 15.96 -32.02
C THR A 17 -11.18 14.90 -31.86
N LEU A 18 -9.91 15.34 -31.85
CA LEU A 18 -8.81 14.50 -31.44
C LEU A 18 -8.94 14.28 -29.93
N ALA A 19 -9.44 13.11 -29.53
CA ALA A 19 -9.35 12.66 -28.16
C ALA A 19 -7.88 12.42 -27.83
N ILE A 20 -7.25 13.34 -27.11
CA ILE A 20 -5.94 13.10 -26.50
C ILE A 20 -6.18 12.05 -25.41
N PRO A 21 -5.58 10.86 -25.47
CA PRO A 21 -5.66 9.93 -24.35
C PRO A 21 -5.07 10.64 -23.13
N ALA A 22 -5.87 10.75 -22.06
CA ALA A 22 -5.36 11.18 -20.76
C ALA A 22 -4.16 10.28 -20.42
N PRO A 23 -3.10 10.81 -19.78
CA PRO A 23 -2.04 9.96 -19.26
C PRO A 23 -2.70 8.91 -18.37
N THR A 24 -2.70 7.66 -18.80
CA THR A 24 -2.79 6.54 -17.88
C THR A 24 -1.55 6.65 -17.03
N GLU A 25 -1.69 7.25 -15.84
CA GLU A 25 -0.76 7.08 -14.74
C GLU A 25 -0.63 5.57 -14.56
N THR A 26 0.37 4.98 -15.22
CA THR A 26 0.83 3.63 -14.90
C THR A 26 1.04 3.67 -13.41
N LEU A 27 0.23 2.90 -12.67
CA LEU A 27 0.36 2.73 -11.24
C LEU A 27 1.84 2.45 -10.96
N ASP A 28 2.59 3.50 -10.61
CA ASP A 28 4.02 3.42 -10.45
C ASP A 28 4.24 2.30 -9.44
N LYS A 29 4.90 1.23 -9.89
CA LYS A 29 5.11 0.05 -9.07
C LYS A 29 5.89 0.50 -7.84
N ARG A 30 5.18 0.63 -6.72
CA ARG A 30 5.70 1.18 -5.47
C ARG A 30 6.88 0.34 -5.02
N THR A 31 8.00 1.00 -4.79
CA THR A 31 9.24 0.32 -4.44
C THR A 31 9.29 0.15 -2.94
N ILE A 32 9.23 -1.11 -2.51
CA ILE A 32 9.63 -1.49 -1.14
C ILE A 32 11.08 -1.87 -1.19
N THR A 33 11.91 -1.09 -0.51
CA THR A 33 13.35 -1.34 -0.43
C THR A 33 13.64 -2.43 0.60
N SER A 34 14.63 -3.27 0.30
CA SER A 34 15.12 -4.36 1.18
C SER A 34 14.04 -5.37 1.63
N PRO A 35 13.15 -5.86 0.75
CA PRO A 35 12.18 -6.87 1.15
C PRO A 35 12.92 -8.14 1.60
N LYS A 36 12.50 -8.70 2.74
CA LYS A 36 13.07 -9.91 3.33
C LYS A 36 11.97 -10.94 3.60
N LYS A 37 12.37 -12.19 3.81
CA LYS A 37 11.47 -13.18 4.42
C LYS A 37 11.25 -12.80 5.89
N ALA A 38 10.12 -13.21 6.45
CA ALA A 38 9.82 -12.98 7.86
C ALA A 38 9.37 -14.28 8.52
N THR A 39 9.98 -14.63 9.65
CA THR A 39 9.57 -15.78 10.47
C THR A 39 8.97 -15.27 11.78
N CYS A 40 7.66 -15.45 11.93
CA CYS A 40 6.86 -15.04 13.08
C CYS A 40 6.45 -16.27 13.87
N HIS A 41 7.04 -16.47 15.04
CA HIS A 41 6.72 -17.57 15.97
C HIS A 41 6.59 -18.95 15.27
N GLY A 42 7.57 -19.28 14.42
CA GLY A 42 7.63 -20.57 13.70
C GLY A 42 6.98 -20.58 12.31
N TYR A 43 6.12 -19.61 11.97
CA TYR A 43 5.57 -19.48 10.61
C TYR A 43 6.46 -18.58 9.75
N THR A 44 6.83 -19.04 8.55
CA THR A 44 7.68 -18.27 7.63
C THR A 44 6.91 -17.75 6.42
N TYR A 45 6.89 -16.43 6.28
CA TYR A 45 6.44 -15.72 5.10
C TYR A 45 7.56 -15.59 4.08
N THR A 46 7.24 -15.86 2.81
CA THR A 46 8.16 -15.62 1.70
C THR A 46 8.41 -14.11 1.54
N GLN A 47 9.56 -13.77 0.97
CA GLN A 47 9.91 -12.37 0.67
C GLN A 47 8.83 -11.69 -0.19
N SER A 48 8.26 -12.41 -1.16
CA SER A 48 7.19 -11.89 -2.02
C SER A 48 5.92 -11.54 -1.23
N ARG A 49 5.55 -12.36 -0.23
CA ARG A 49 4.38 -12.08 0.62
C ARG A 49 4.62 -10.88 1.53
N VAL A 50 5.80 -10.80 2.14
CA VAL A 50 6.21 -9.64 2.95
C VAL A 50 6.20 -8.36 2.11
N GLN A 51 6.80 -8.42 0.91
CA GLN A 51 6.83 -7.31 -0.02
C GLN A 51 5.42 -6.88 -0.44
N ALA A 52 4.54 -7.83 -0.77
CA ALA A 52 3.19 -7.52 -1.22
C ALA A 52 2.34 -6.86 -0.11
N ALA A 53 2.46 -7.33 1.15
CA ALA A 53 1.81 -6.69 2.29
C ALA A 53 2.36 -5.28 2.55
N ALA A 54 3.69 -5.09 2.47
CA ALA A 54 4.32 -3.77 2.61
C ALA A 54 3.91 -2.81 1.47
N GLN A 55 3.78 -3.31 0.25
CA GLN A 55 3.28 -2.54 -0.90
C GLN A 55 1.82 -2.14 -0.72
N ALA A 56 0.97 -3.03 -0.17
CA ALA A 56 -0.42 -2.70 0.14
C ALA A 56 -0.50 -1.57 1.20
N ALA A 57 0.32 -1.65 2.24
CA ALA A 57 0.42 -0.59 3.25
C ALA A 57 0.82 0.75 2.61
N ALA A 58 1.91 0.78 1.86
CA ALA A 58 2.34 1.99 1.15
C ALA A 58 1.28 2.52 0.17
N SER A 59 0.52 1.60 -0.45
CA SER A 59 -0.64 1.89 -1.32
C SER A 59 -1.68 2.74 -0.62
N HIS A 60 -2.17 2.22 0.49
CA HIS A 60 -3.19 2.87 1.31
C HIS A 60 -2.73 4.22 1.88
N LEU A 61 -1.49 4.32 2.38
CA LEU A 61 -0.96 5.57 2.93
C LEU A 61 -0.94 6.71 1.90
N ASN A 62 -0.43 6.46 0.69
CA ASN A 62 -0.42 7.46 -0.37
C ASN A 62 -1.84 7.85 -0.81
N ALA A 63 -2.73 6.86 -0.90
CA ALA A 63 -4.12 7.08 -1.28
C ALA A 63 -4.95 7.72 -0.14
N ARG A 64 -4.37 7.86 1.06
CA ARG A 64 -5.06 8.31 2.28
C ARG A 64 -6.32 7.49 2.57
N THR A 65 -6.21 6.17 2.39
CA THR A 65 -7.29 5.20 2.66
C THR A 65 -6.85 4.21 3.73
N THR A 66 -7.83 3.52 4.32
CA THR A 66 -7.59 2.43 5.27
C THR A 66 -8.59 1.29 5.03
N VAL A 67 -8.29 0.11 5.57
CA VAL A 67 -9.12 -1.09 5.47
C VAL A 67 -9.29 -1.77 6.83
N GLY A 68 -10.44 -2.43 6.99
CA GLY A 68 -10.81 -3.15 8.21
C GLY A 68 -11.21 -2.22 9.36
N GLN A 69 -11.77 -2.81 10.42
CA GLN A 69 -12.31 -2.06 11.55
C GLN A 69 -11.23 -1.30 12.35
N ASN A 70 -9.98 -1.78 12.32
CA ASN A 70 -8.84 -1.16 12.98
C ASN A 70 -8.12 -0.12 12.09
N ALA A 71 -8.65 0.17 10.90
CA ALA A 71 -8.14 1.17 9.96
C ALA A 71 -6.66 0.98 9.57
N TYR A 72 -6.31 -0.18 9.03
CA TYR A 72 -4.97 -0.45 8.54
C TYR A 72 -4.71 0.17 7.15
N PRO A 73 -3.48 0.60 6.84
CA PRO A 73 -2.34 0.73 7.75
C PRO A 73 -2.56 1.89 8.72
N HIS A 74 -2.08 1.72 9.94
CA HIS A 74 -2.06 2.78 10.94
C HIS A 74 -0.67 2.93 11.57
N GLN A 75 -0.46 4.05 12.25
CA GLN A 75 0.84 4.41 12.79
C GLN A 75 1.25 3.45 13.92
N PHE A 76 2.43 2.86 13.80
CA PHE A 76 3.07 2.10 14.87
C PHE A 76 4.06 3.00 15.60
N ARG A 77 3.83 3.25 16.90
CA ARG A 77 4.65 4.20 17.69
C ARG A 77 5.97 3.60 18.18
N ASN A 78 6.12 2.27 18.14
CA ASN A 78 7.28 1.55 18.67
C ASN A 78 7.59 1.84 20.15
N SER A 79 6.55 2.13 20.91
CA SER A 79 6.59 2.33 22.36
C SER A 79 5.27 1.76 22.89
N PRO A 80 5.30 0.77 23.81
CA PRO A 80 6.43 0.38 24.66
C PRO A 80 7.36 -0.71 24.09
N GLU A 81 7.18 -1.16 22.85
CA GLU A 81 7.91 -2.31 22.29
C GLU A 81 9.42 -2.06 22.13
N ASN A 82 9.82 -0.83 21.83
CA ASN A 82 11.22 -0.41 21.66
C ASN A 82 12.03 -1.31 20.71
N PHE A 83 11.42 -1.75 19.61
CA PHE A 83 12.09 -2.57 18.62
C PHE A 83 13.21 -1.80 17.92
N VAL A 84 14.37 -2.45 17.80
CA VAL A 84 15.40 -2.03 16.86
C VAL A 84 15.04 -2.59 15.49
N PHE A 85 14.68 -1.69 14.57
CA PHE A 85 14.38 -2.00 13.17
C PHE A 85 15.63 -2.06 12.29
N GLN A 86 15.46 -2.52 11.05
CA GLN A 86 16.54 -2.59 10.07
C GLN A 86 17.21 -1.21 9.87
N ALA A 87 18.52 -1.23 9.64
CA ALA A 87 19.28 -0.02 9.33
C ALA A 87 18.69 0.72 8.11
N GLY A 88 18.62 2.05 8.17
CA GLY A 88 18.03 2.89 7.13
C GLY A 88 16.51 3.03 7.22
N CYS A 89 15.85 2.41 8.21
CA CYS A 89 14.46 2.67 8.51
C CYS A 89 14.32 3.81 9.55
N ASN A 90 13.48 4.79 9.23
CA ASN A 90 13.18 5.95 10.06
C ASN A 90 11.67 6.09 10.28
N ALA A 91 11.29 6.64 11.42
CA ALA A 91 9.90 6.97 11.72
C ALA A 91 9.37 8.08 10.78
N PRO A 92 8.05 8.22 10.59
CA PRO A 92 6.98 7.44 11.20
C PRO A 92 6.93 6.00 10.69
N TYR A 93 6.63 5.05 11.59
CA TYR A 93 6.40 3.66 11.23
C TYR A 93 4.90 3.39 11.07
N TYR A 94 4.57 2.49 10.16
CA TYR A 94 3.20 2.02 9.95
C TYR A 94 3.18 0.50 9.92
N GLU A 95 2.15 -0.08 10.55
CA GLU A 95 1.93 -1.52 10.53
C GLU A 95 0.79 -1.90 9.58
N PHE A 96 0.91 -3.09 8.99
CA PHE A 96 -0.14 -3.66 8.15
C PHE A 96 -0.19 -5.18 8.29
N PRO A 97 -1.38 -5.81 8.32
CA PRO A 97 -1.49 -7.26 8.48
C PRO A 97 -0.85 -8.04 7.34
N ILE A 98 -0.19 -9.14 7.71
CA ILE A 98 0.28 -10.17 6.79
C ILE A 98 -0.40 -11.49 7.16
N LEU A 99 -1.09 -12.10 6.19
CA LEU A 99 -1.96 -13.25 6.44
C LEU A 99 -1.28 -14.55 6.04
N GLN A 100 -1.38 -15.58 6.89
CA GLN A 100 -0.87 -16.92 6.60
C GLN A 100 -1.55 -17.57 5.39
N SER A 101 -2.79 -17.16 5.07
CA SER A 101 -3.50 -17.57 3.84
C SER A 101 -2.76 -17.16 2.56
N GLY A 102 -1.89 -16.14 2.64
CA GLY A 102 -1.19 -15.56 1.49
C GLY A 102 -1.97 -14.48 0.76
N SER A 103 -3.23 -14.24 1.12
CA SER A 103 -4.03 -13.11 0.61
C SER A 103 -3.56 -11.78 1.20
N ILE A 104 -3.72 -10.70 0.44
CA ILE A 104 -3.58 -9.34 0.98
C ILE A 104 -4.77 -9.05 1.89
N PHE A 105 -4.51 -8.47 3.05
CA PHE A 105 -5.56 -8.08 3.98
C PHE A 105 -6.45 -6.98 3.38
N THR A 106 -7.75 -7.24 3.32
CA THR A 106 -8.76 -6.32 2.78
C THR A 106 -9.69 -5.76 3.85
N GLY A 107 -9.56 -6.21 5.11
CA GLY A 107 -10.49 -5.88 6.19
C GLY A 107 -11.75 -6.73 6.27
N ALA A 108 -11.99 -7.63 5.31
CA ALA A 108 -13.16 -8.52 5.31
C ALA A 108 -13.06 -9.63 6.37
N THR A 109 -11.85 -9.99 6.77
CA THR A 109 -11.57 -10.95 7.85
C THR A 109 -10.84 -10.26 8.99
N GLY A 110 -10.64 -10.96 10.11
CA GLY A 110 -9.73 -10.49 11.15
C GLY A 110 -8.29 -10.34 10.62
N PRO A 111 -7.49 -9.41 11.20
CA PRO A 111 -6.13 -9.14 10.74
C PRO A 111 -5.12 -10.24 11.13
N GLY A 112 -5.52 -11.22 11.94
CA GLY A 112 -4.59 -12.18 12.54
C GLY A 112 -3.57 -11.50 13.47
N ALA A 113 -2.52 -12.21 13.84
CA ALA A 113 -1.53 -11.75 14.80
C ALA A 113 -0.33 -11.00 14.18
N ASP A 114 -0.05 -11.22 12.90
CA ASP A 114 1.22 -10.84 12.29
C ASP A 114 1.11 -9.55 11.48
N ARG A 115 2.18 -8.75 11.51
CA ARG A 115 2.27 -7.45 10.85
C ARG A 115 3.60 -7.28 10.13
N VAL A 116 3.57 -6.65 8.97
CA VAL A 116 4.76 -5.97 8.42
C VAL A 116 4.83 -4.55 8.97
N VAL A 117 6.04 -4.03 9.14
CA VAL A 117 6.28 -2.64 9.54
C VAL A 117 7.03 -1.94 8.42
N ILE A 118 6.48 -0.83 7.92
CA ILE A 118 7.12 0.04 6.94
C ILE A 118 7.45 1.40 7.55
N GLY A 119 8.42 2.09 6.96
CA GLY A 119 8.92 3.40 7.39
C GLY A 119 9.81 4.01 6.31
N SER A 120 10.51 5.10 6.64
CA SER A 120 11.29 5.89 5.66
C SER A 120 10.47 6.19 4.40
N MET A 121 9.22 6.60 4.57
CA MET A 121 8.31 6.90 3.47
C MET A 121 8.88 8.04 2.62
N SER A 122 8.84 7.90 1.29
CA SER A 122 9.14 9.02 0.41
C SER A 122 8.02 10.07 0.49
N SER A 123 8.38 11.36 0.50
CA SER A 123 7.43 12.47 0.53
C SER A 123 6.84 12.81 -0.83
N THR A 124 7.48 12.35 -1.90
CA THR A 124 7.10 12.63 -3.30
C THR A 124 6.70 11.37 -4.06
N LYS A 125 6.94 10.20 -3.48
CA LYS A 125 6.58 8.90 -4.06
C LYS A 125 5.96 8.01 -3.01
N ALA A 126 5.20 7.04 -3.46
CA ALA A 126 4.64 5.97 -2.65
C ALA A 126 5.65 4.90 -2.20
N ASP A 127 6.95 5.23 -2.17
CA ASP A 127 8.03 4.31 -1.84
C ASP A 127 8.23 4.24 -0.32
N ALA A 128 8.64 3.07 0.17
CA ALA A 128 8.88 2.82 1.58
C ALA A 128 10.00 1.80 1.79
N VAL A 129 10.52 1.76 3.01
CA VAL A 129 11.46 0.72 3.45
C VAL A 129 10.70 -0.32 4.28
N LEU A 130 10.95 -1.61 4.03
CA LEU A 130 10.56 -2.64 4.98
C LEU A 130 11.46 -2.50 6.22
N CYS A 131 10.87 -2.22 7.37
CA CYS A 131 11.60 -1.96 8.61
C CYS A 131 11.70 -3.18 9.51
N GLY A 132 10.65 -4.01 9.47
CA GLY A 132 10.47 -5.12 10.39
C GLY A 132 9.24 -5.94 10.04
N ALA A 133 9.08 -7.02 10.78
CA ALA A 133 7.81 -7.71 10.95
C ALA A 133 7.66 -8.04 12.43
N MET A 134 6.42 -8.12 12.90
CA MET A 134 6.09 -8.36 14.30
C MET A 134 4.84 -9.21 14.44
N THR A 135 4.68 -9.85 15.60
CA THR A 135 3.53 -10.71 15.90
C THR A 135 3.06 -10.50 17.33
N HIS A 136 1.75 -10.56 17.54
CA HIS A 136 1.18 -10.67 18.88
C HIS A 136 1.48 -12.04 19.51
N THR A 137 1.79 -13.06 18.71
CA THR A 137 2.00 -14.43 19.19
C THR A 137 3.27 -14.51 20.03
N GLY A 138 3.11 -14.89 21.30
CA GLY A 138 4.22 -14.97 22.25
C GLY A 138 4.63 -13.62 22.85
N ALA A 139 3.84 -12.56 22.65
CA ALA A 139 4.07 -11.30 23.35
C ALA A 139 3.76 -11.44 24.86
N PRO A 140 4.56 -10.82 25.74
CA PRO A 140 4.41 -10.95 27.20
C PRO A 140 3.23 -10.14 27.76
N THR A 141 2.65 -9.25 26.96
CA THR A 141 1.56 -8.37 27.35
C THR A 141 0.40 -8.47 26.36
N THR A 142 -0.82 -8.26 26.86
CA THR A 142 -2.01 -8.16 26.02
C THR A 142 -1.84 -7.05 25.00
N ASN A 143 -2.14 -7.35 23.72
CA ASN A 143 -1.94 -6.46 22.57
C ASN A 143 -0.48 -6.05 22.29
N GLY A 144 0.49 -6.56 23.06
CA GLY A 144 1.90 -6.33 22.80
C GLY A 144 2.36 -7.07 21.55
N PHE A 145 3.53 -6.68 21.05
CA PHE A 145 4.19 -7.38 19.96
C PHE A 145 5.54 -7.94 20.40
N VAL A 146 5.99 -8.97 19.68
CA VAL A 146 7.39 -9.39 19.62
C VAL A 146 7.87 -9.36 18.16
N LYS A 147 9.18 -9.18 17.95
CA LYS A 147 9.74 -9.16 16.60
C LYS A 147 9.67 -10.53 15.94
N CYS A 148 9.33 -10.53 14.67
CA CYS A 148 9.65 -11.64 13.77
C CYS A 148 11.11 -11.53 13.32
N THR A 149 11.72 -12.66 12.99
CA THR A 149 13.07 -12.67 12.41
C THR A 149 12.99 -12.36 10.92
N LEU A 150 13.82 -11.41 10.45
CA LEU A 150 13.97 -11.14 9.02
C LEU A 150 15.24 -11.79 8.47
N SER A 151 15.14 -12.44 7.32
CA SER A 151 16.27 -13.07 6.60
C SER A 151 16.23 -12.71 5.11
#